data_AF-A0A6V7J3P1-F1
#
_entry.id   AF-A0A6V7J3P1-F1
#
_cell.length_a   1.000
_cell.length_b   1.000
_cell.length_c   1.000
_cell.angle_alpha   90.00
_cell.angle_beta   90.00
_cell.angle_gamma   90.00
#
_symmetry.space_group_name_H-M   'P 1'
#
loop_
_entity.id
_entity.type
_entity.pdbx_description
1 polymer ?
#
loop_
_entity_poly.entity_id
_entity_poly.type
_entity_poly.pdbx_seq_one_letter_code
_entity_poly.pdbx_strand_id
1 'polypeptide(L)'
;MAELEEQEQQLRRGLYVLQSMIEISADRLEDLRTKCSTSAELTQQEIRTLEGKLIKLYSKQLVTKSRLSGYSLPPEIRAYPSLDQWLRVVGLTPESIQ
;
A
#
# COMPACT_ATOMS: atom_id res chain seq x y z
N MET A 1 0.47 -9.83 30.08
CA MET A 1 0.97 -10.69 28.98
C MET A 1 -0.10 -10.85 27.91
N ALA A 2 -1.31 -11.32 28.24
CA ALA A 2 -2.42 -11.46 27.27
C ALA A 2 -2.77 -10.17 26.49
N GLU A 3 -2.82 -9.00 27.15
CA GLU A 3 -3.14 -7.72 26.48
C GLU A 3 -2.11 -7.31 25.41
N LEU A 4 -0.82 -7.61 25.64
CA LEU A 4 0.26 -7.29 24.69
C LEU A 4 0.19 -8.21 23.46
N GLU A 5 -0.11 -9.50 23.67
CA GLU A 5 -0.30 -10.48 22.61
C GLU A 5 -1.54 -10.14 21.75
N GLU A 6 -2.63 -9.70 22.38
CA GLU A 6 -3.84 -9.26 21.69
C GLU A 6 -3.57 -8.00 20.85
N GLN A 7 -2.87 -7.02 21.42
CA GLN A 7 -2.47 -5.81 20.71
C GLN A 7 -1.56 -6.12 19.52
N GLU A 8 -0.58 -7.01 19.70
CA GLU A 8 0.28 -7.48 18.62
C GLU A 8 -0.53 -8.12 17.50
N GLN A 9 -1.45 -9.03 17.84
CA GLN A 9 -2.28 -9.72 16.86
C GLN A 9 -3.21 -8.74 16.12
N GLN A 10 -3.73 -7.73 16.80
CA GLN A 10 -4.53 -6.67 16.20
C GLN A 10 -3.71 -5.84 15.20
N LEU A 11 -2.49 -5.46 15.54
CA LEU A 11 -1.58 -4.73 14.65
C LEU A 11 -1.24 -5.55 13.40
N ARG A 12 -0.96 -6.86 13.57
CA ARG A 12 -0.72 -7.78 12.45
C ARG A 12 -1.93 -7.89 11.53
N ARG A 13 -3.14 -8.09 12.07
CA ARG A 13 -4.38 -8.07 11.29
C ARG A 13 -4.55 -6.76 10.52
N GLY A 14 -4.27 -5.63 11.17
CA GLY A 14 -4.30 -4.32 10.53
C GLY A 14 -3.37 -4.21 9.33
N LEU A 15 -2.16 -4.78 9.40
CA LEU A 15 -1.20 -4.77 8.30
C LEU A 15 -1.68 -5.58 7.08
N TYR A 16 -2.32 -6.74 7.30
CA TYR A 16 -2.90 -7.52 6.20
C TYR A 16 -4.05 -6.77 5.52
N VAL A 17 -4.93 -6.12 6.31
CA VAL A 17 -6.02 -5.30 5.77
C VAL A 17 -5.47 -4.13 4.96
N LEU A 18 -4.44 -3.44 5.47
CA LEU A 18 -3.80 -2.35 4.75
C LEU A 18 -3.16 -2.83 3.44
N GLN A 19 -2.47 -3.97 3.45
CA GLN A 19 -1.88 -4.55 2.24
C GLN A 19 -2.95 -4.85 1.18
N SER A 20 -4.04 -5.52 1.57
CA SER A 20 -5.15 -5.82 0.65
C SER A 20 -5.78 -4.55 0.07
N MET A 21 -5.94 -3.50 0.88
CA MET A 21 -6.42 -2.20 0.40
C MET A 21 -5.46 -1.53 -0.57
N ILE A 22 -4.14 -1.69 -0.37
CA ILE A 22 -3.10 -1.18 -1.26
C ILE A 22 -3.18 -1.90 -2.60
N GLU A 23 -3.20 -3.23 -2.61
CA GLU A 23 -3.27 -4.06 -3.83
C GLU A 23 -4.49 -3.69 -4.68
N ILE A 24 -5.69 -3.72 -4.11
CA ILE A 24 -6.93 -3.37 -4.81
C ILE A 24 -6.88 -1.94 -5.38
N SER A 25 -6.32 -1.00 -4.61
CA SER A 25 -6.26 0.41 -5.04
C SER A 25 -5.18 0.63 -6.12
N ALA A 26 -4.08 -0.13 -6.07
CA ALA A 26 -3.01 -0.08 -7.05
C ALA A 26 -3.46 -0.69 -8.40
N ASP A 27 -4.15 -1.83 -8.36
CA ASP A 27 -4.71 -2.45 -9.57
C ASP A 27 -5.68 -1.51 -10.29
N ARG A 28 -6.57 -0.84 -9.52
CA ARG A 28 -7.49 0.15 -10.09
C ARG A 28 -6.75 1.36 -10.68
N LEU A 29 -5.67 1.82 -10.04
CA LEU A 29 -4.85 2.91 -10.55
C LEU A 29 -4.17 2.52 -11.86
N GLU A 30 -3.67 1.29 -11.97
CA GLU A 30 -3.06 0.77 -13.18
C GLU A 30 -4.08 0.64 -14.32
N ASP A 31 -5.28 0.15 -14.02
CA ASP A 31 -6.39 0.09 -14.99
C ASP A 31 -6.75 1.48 -15.53
N LEU A 32 -6.84 2.50 -14.67
CA LEU A 32 -7.12 3.88 -15.12
C LEU A 32 -6.00 4.44 -16.01
N ARG A 33 -4.74 4.07 -15.76
CA ARG A 33 -3.60 4.54 -16.53
C ARG A 33 -3.44 3.84 -17.88
N THR A 34 -3.88 2.59 -17.98
CA THR A 34 -3.63 1.73 -19.16
C THR A 34 -4.86 1.50 -20.03
N LYS A 35 -6.06 1.43 -19.45
CA LYS A 35 -7.29 1.03 -20.14
C LYS A 35 -8.25 2.19 -20.38
N CYS A 36 -8.15 3.27 -19.61
CA CYS A 36 -9.03 4.44 -19.74
C CYS A 36 -8.39 5.55 -20.57
N SER A 37 -9.23 6.44 -21.14
CA SER A 37 -8.75 7.65 -21.81
C SER A 37 -8.17 8.63 -20.79
N THR A 38 -6.86 8.55 -20.56
CA THR A 38 -6.15 9.40 -19.58
C THR A 38 -6.18 10.89 -19.94
N SER A 39 -6.58 11.28 -21.15
CA SER A 39 -6.83 12.69 -21.51
C SER A 39 -8.13 13.25 -20.95
N ALA A 40 -9.05 12.40 -20.47
CA ALA A 40 -10.29 12.85 -19.86
C ALA A 40 -10.03 13.41 -18.46
N GLU A 41 -10.51 14.63 -18.20
CA GLU A 41 -10.35 15.33 -16.93
C GLU A 41 -10.82 14.49 -15.73
N LEU A 42 -11.97 13.81 -15.89
CA LEU A 42 -12.51 12.93 -14.84
C LEU A 42 -11.56 11.78 -14.52
N THR A 43 -10.97 11.14 -15.54
CA THR A 43 -10.01 10.04 -15.36
C THR A 43 -8.74 10.54 -14.66
N GLN A 44 -8.24 11.73 -15.02
CA GLN A 44 -7.10 12.35 -14.34
C GLN A 44 -7.40 12.64 -12.86
N GLN A 45 -8.59 13.19 -12.57
CA GLN A 45 -9.00 13.46 -11.20
C GLN A 45 -9.10 12.18 -10.36
N GLU A 46 -9.59 11.09 -10.95
CA GLU A 46 -9.67 9.79 -10.29
C GLU A 46 -8.29 9.17 -10.03
N ILE A 47 -7.37 9.28 -11.00
CA ILE A 47 -5.96 8.91 -10.85
C ILE A 47 -5.35 9.66 -9.66
N ARG A 48 -5.45 11.00 -9.62
CA ARG A 48 -4.91 11.81 -8.52
C ARG A 48 -5.52 11.45 -7.16
N THR A 49 -6.82 11.14 -7.15
CA THR A 49 -7.53 10.73 -5.93
C THR A 49 -7.01 9.39 -5.41
N LEU A 50 -6.81 8.41 -6.30
CA LEU A 50 -6.27 7.11 -5.93
C LEU A 50 -4.80 7.17 -5.53
N GLU A 51 -3.97 7.96 -6.21
CA GLU A 51 -2.60 8.25 -5.80
C GLU A 51 -2.58 8.77 -4.36
N GLY A 52 -3.37 9.81 -4.05
CA GLY A 52 -3.47 10.37 -2.69
C GLY A 52 -3.96 9.35 -1.64
N LYS A 53 -4.89 8.46 -2.01
CA LYS A 53 -5.35 7.37 -1.15
C LYS A 53 -4.22 6.38 -0.85
N LEU A 54 -3.48 5.96 -1.88
CA LEU A 54 -2.36 5.03 -1.75
C LEU A 54 -1.26 5.60 -0.86
N ILE A 55 -0.87 6.87 -1.03
CA ILE A 55 0.10 7.54 -0.14
C ILE A 55 -0.30 7.40 1.33
N LYS A 56 -1.59 7.63 1.65
CA LYS A 56 -2.10 7.48 3.02
C LYS A 56 -2.06 6.03 3.51
N LEU A 57 -2.37 5.05 2.66
CA LEU A 57 -2.33 3.64 3.01
C LEU A 57 -0.90 3.17 3.30
N TYR A 58 0.05 3.48 2.41
CA TYR A 58 1.48 3.19 2.60
C TYR A 58 2.01 3.80 3.91
N SER A 59 1.68 5.07 4.15
CA SER A 59 2.07 5.76 5.40
C SER A 59 1.52 5.07 6.64
N LYS A 60 0.23 4.68 6.61
CA LYS A 60 -0.40 3.93 7.71
C LYS A 60 0.25 2.56 7.92
N GLN A 61 0.63 1.87 6.85
CA GLN A 61 1.28 0.57 6.92
C GLN A 61 2.66 0.69 7.59
N LEU A 62 3.45 1.70 7.22
CA LEU A 62 4.74 2.00 7.86
C LEU A 62 4.58 2.29 9.36
N VAL A 63 3.65 3.17 9.73
CA VAL A 63 3.40 3.52 11.15
C VAL A 63 2.85 2.34 11.94
N THR A 64 2.04 1.48 11.33
CA THR A 64 1.51 0.28 12.00
C THR A 64 2.61 -0.76 12.20
N LYS A 65 3.48 -0.95 11.19
CA LYS A 65 4.63 -1.86 11.26
C LYS A 65 5.66 -1.40 12.29
N SER A 66 5.89 -0.09 12.42
CA SER A 66 6.86 0.43 13.41
C SER A 66 6.44 0.13 14.84
N ARG A 67 5.13 0.02 15.12
CA ARG A 67 4.60 -0.39 16.44
C ARG A 67 4.87 -1.86 16.77
N LEU A 68 5.24 -2.66 15.78
CA LEU A 68 5.67 -4.05 15.96
C LEU A 68 7.21 -4.18 16.07
N SER A 69 7.94 -3.07 16.23
CA SER A 69 9.39 -3.11 16.48
C SER A 69 9.69 -3.93 17.73
N GLY A 70 10.46 -5.02 17.57
CA GLY A 70 10.83 -5.93 18.66
C GLY A 70 10.10 -7.27 18.66
N TYR A 71 9.04 -7.43 17.86
CA TYR A 71 8.36 -8.72 17.68
C TYR A 71 8.96 -9.51 16.51
N SER A 72 8.90 -10.85 16.59
CA SER A 72 9.24 -11.72 15.46
C SER A 72 8.17 -11.60 14.37
N LEU A 73 8.47 -10.85 13.31
CA LEU A 73 7.55 -10.61 12.21
C LEU A 73 7.58 -11.76 11.19
N PRO A 74 6.42 -12.24 10.70
CA PRO A 74 6.35 -13.12 9.53
C PRO A 74 7.04 -12.51 8.30
N PRO A 75 7.60 -13.33 7.38
CA PRO A 75 8.27 -12.86 6.17
C PRO A 75 7.45 -11.86 5.35
N GLU A 76 6.15 -12.08 5.26
CA GLU A 76 5.20 -11.27 4.49
C GLU A 76 5.12 -9.85 5.06
N ILE A 77 4.94 -9.73 6.38
CA ILE A 77 4.89 -8.43 7.07
C ILE A 77 6.24 -7.71 7.01
N ARG A 78 7.35 -8.45 7.01
CA ARG A 78 8.68 -7.85 6.82
C ARG A 78 8.82 -7.20 5.45
N ALA A 79 8.18 -7.75 4.41
CA ALA A 79 8.18 -7.19 3.07
C ALA A 79 7.29 -5.94 2.91
N TYR A 80 6.42 -5.62 3.88
CA TYR A 80 5.57 -4.44 3.82
C TYR A 80 6.29 -3.16 4.27
N PRO A 81 6.02 -2.00 3.65
CA PRO A 81 5.40 -1.86 2.33
C PRO A 81 6.31 -2.38 1.22
N SER A 82 5.71 -2.83 0.11
CA SER A 82 6.46 -3.13 -1.11
C SER A 82 6.98 -1.83 -1.75
N LEU A 83 8.31 -1.68 -1.81
CA LEU A 83 8.94 -0.54 -2.48
C LEU A 83 8.63 -0.54 -3.99
N ASP A 84 8.68 -1.71 -4.63
CA ASP A 84 8.39 -1.85 -6.06
C ASP A 84 6.97 -1.38 -6.41
N GLN A 85 5.95 -1.81 -5.65
CA GLN A 85 4.58 -1.34 -5.85
C GLN A 85 4.48 0.17 -5.60
N TRP A 86 5.17 0.71 -4.59
CA TRP A 86 5.18 2.15 -4.33
C TRP A 86 5.75 2.96 -5.50
N LEU A 87 6.86 2.49 -6.09
CA LEU A 87 7.49 3.14 -7.25
C LEU A 87 6.55 3.14 -8.46
N ARG A 88 5.81 2.05 -8.68
CA ARG A 88 4.74 2.01 -9.70
C ARG A 88 3.59 2.96 -9.40
N VAL A 89 3.18 3.09 -8.14
CA VAL A 89 2.15 4.05 -7.72
C VAL A 89 2.54 5.50 -8.04
N VAL A 90 3.82 5.88 -7.86
CA VAL A 90 4.29 7.23 -8.23
C VAL A 90 4.54 7.42 -9.73
N GLY A 91 4.26 6.40 -10.55
CA GLY A 91 4.29 6.47 -12.01
C GLY A 91 5.63 6.11 -12.64
N LEU A 92 6.53 5.47 -11.91
CA LEU A 92 7.75 4.91 -12.50
C LEU A 92 7.43 3.66 -13.30
N THR A 93 8.08 3.50 -14.45
CA THR A 93 7.92 2.33 -15.30
C THR A 93 8.78 1.17 -14.77
N PRO A 94 8.44 -0.09 -15.08
CA PRO A 94 9.24 -1.24 -14.68
C PRO A 94 10.72 -1.14 -15.09
N GLU A 95 11.00 -0.56 -16.26
CA GLU A 95 12.35 -0.36 -16.79
C GLU A 95 13.16 0.64 -15.97
N SER A 96 12.49 1.56 -15.25
CA SER A 96 13.14 2.54 -14.38
C SER A 96 13.41 2.00 -12.97
N ILE A 97 12.82 0.85 -12.61
CA ILE A 97 12.92 0.23 -11.29
C ILE A 97 14.02 -0.86 -11.25
N GLN A 98 14.35 -1.44 -12.41
CA GLN A 98 15.45 -2.41 -12.60
C GLN A 98 16.84 -1.77 -12.56
#